data_AF-A0A1W9TI78-F1
#
_entry.id   AF-A0A1W9TI78-F1
#
_cell.length_a   1.000
_cell.length_b   1.000
_cell.length_c   1.000
_cell.angle_alpha   90.00
_cell.angle_beta   90.00
_cell.angle_gamma   90.00
#
_symmetry.space_group_name_H-M   'P 1'
#
loop_
_entity.id
_entity.type
_entity.pdbx_description
1 polymer ?
#
loop_
_entity_poly.entity_id
_entity_poly.type
_entity_poly.pdbx_seq_one_letter_code
_entity_poly.pdbx_strand_id
1 'polypeptide(L)'
;MMDFGINFKSVFYKPEDTRSEQRGRGTMKETSTRIVRTIFDKSNAPYANLVLGEVVNYPGKWSSYPPHHHPQPEIYHYRLFPKHGFGISILGDEAYKVYDGDTVKILNDKVHPQVSAPGYAMYYIWAIRHFEDNPYITPVFVKEHMWVMEENASIWPEEEK
;
A
#
# COMPACT_ATOMS: atom_id res chain seq x y z
N MET A 1 -34.04 -7.32 -9.91
CA MET A 1 -32.72 -6.92 -9.39
C MET A 1 -32.96 -6.31 -8.02
N MET A 2 -32.21 -6.71 -6.99
CA MET A 2 -32.36 -6.09 -5.66
C MET A 2 -31.84 -4.65 -5.75
N ASP A 3 -32.74 -3.69 -5.51
CA ASP A 3 -32.37 -2.29 -5.30
C ASP A 3 -31.79 -2.17 -3.90
N PHE A 4 -30.48 -1.98 -3.81
CA PHE A 4 -29.79 -1.82 -2.53
C PHE A 4 -29.97 -0.41 -1.94
N GLY A 5 -30.74 0.48 -2.59
CA GLY A 5 -31.09 1.81 -2.06
C GLY A 5 -29.92 2.80 -1.99
N ILE A 6 -28.73 2.42 -2.45
CA ILE A 6 -27.55 3.29 -2.48
C ILE A 6 -27.42 3.88 -3.88
N ASN A 7 -27.75 5.16 -4.01
CA ASN A 7 -27.62 5.92 -5.26
C ASN A 7 -26.55 7.00 -5.10
N PHE A 8 -25.59 7.03 -6.02
CA PHE A 8 -24.55 8.06 -6.10
C PHE A 8 -24.31 8.41 -7.56
N LYS A 9 -23.90 9.66 -7.81
CA LYS A 9 -23.58 10.12 -9.15
C LYS A 9 -22.31 9.43 -9.66
N SER A 10 -22.31 8.99 -10.91
CA SER A 10 -21.09 8.54 -11.57
C SER A 10 -20.05 9.67 -11.63
N VAL A 11 -18.81 9.37 -11.25
CA VAL A 11 -17.69 10.32 -11.26
C VAL A 11 -16.55 9.73 -12.08
N PHE A 12 -15.95 10.55 -12.92
CA PHE A 12 -14.70 10.24 -13.62
C PHE A 12 -13.57 11.00 -12.94
N TYR A 13 -12.58 10.27 -12.39
CA TYR A 13 -11.41 10.84 -11.72
C TYR A 13 -10.25 10.95 -12.70
N LYS A 14 -9.83 12.17 -12.99
CA LYS A 14 -8.65 12.47 -13.81
C LYS A 14 -7.38 12.49 -12.95
N PRO A 15 -6.17 12.46 -13.54
CA PRO A 15 -4.93 12.57 -12.77
C PRO A 15 -4.89 13.77 -11.83
N GLU A 16 -5.40 14.94 -12.24
CA GLU A 16 -5.50 16.15 -11.42
C GLU A 16 -6.46 16.03 -10.22
N ASP A 17 -7.39 15.06 -10.25
CA ASP A 17 -8.32 14.77 -9.16
C ASP A 17 -7.73 13.79 -8.13
N THR A 18 -6.54 13.24 -8.40
CA THR A 18 -5.86 12.25 -7.55
C THR A 18 -4.72 12.85 -6.73
N ARG A 19 -4.47 12.30 -5.55
CA ARG A 19 -3.35 12.71 -4.68
C ARG A 19 -2.16 11.79 -4.91
N SER A 20 -1.07 12.30 -5.49
CA SER A 20 0.17 11.54 -5.73
C SER A 20 1.28 11.98 -4.78
N GLU A 21 1.82 11.04 -4.01
CA GLU A 21 2.79 11.29 -2.94
C GLU A 21 4.06 10.44 -3.14
N GLN A 22 5.25 11.04 -2.97
CA GLN A 22 6.50 10.28 -2.89
C GLN A 22 6.75 9.87 -1.44
N ARG A 23 6.34 8.65 -1.08
CA ARG A 23 6.50 8.15 0.29
C ARG A 23 7.84 7.43 0.46
N GLY A 24 8.45 7.57 1.64
CA GLY A 24 9.74 6.96 1.99
C GLY A 24 10.97 7.68 1.44
N ARG A 25 10.82 8.72 0.62
CA ARG A 25 11.93 9.53 0.12
C ARG A 25 12.67 10.20 1.27
N GLY A 26 14.01 10.20 1.20
CA GLY A 26 14.89 10.77 2.22
C GLY A 26 15.12 9.86 3.44
N THR A 27 14.54 8.67 3.46
CA THR A 27 14.63 7.73 4.60
C THR A 27 15.10 6.36 4.13
N MET A 28 15.55 5.51 5.05
CA MET A 28 15.89 4.09 4.78
C MET A 28 16.83 3.90 3.58
N LYS A 29 17.75 4.83 3.31
CA LYS A 29 18.60 4.84 2.10
C LYS A 29 17.81 4.59 0.80
N GLU A 30 16.63 5.21 0.70
CA GLU A 30 15.71 5.13 -0.44
C GLU A 30 15.11 3.74 -0.69
N THR A 31 15.32 2.75 0.19
CA THR A 31 14.84 1.37 0.01
C THR A 31 13.32 1.22 0.08
N SER A 32 12.61 2.24 0.58
CA SER A 32 11.15 2.27 0.59
C SER A 32 10.54 3.44 -0.22
N THR A 33 11.36 4.15 -1.00
CA THR A 33 10.87 5.25 -1.83
C THR A 33 9.96 4.74 -2.93
N ARG A 34 8.75 5.30 -3.02
CA ARG A 34 7.68 4.84 -3.91
C ARG A 34 6.70 5.97 -4.21
N ILE A 35 5.86 5.77 -5.22
CA ILE A 35 4.73 6.68 -5.47
C ILE A 35 3.45 6.02 -4.96
N VAL A 36 2.72 6.71 -4.10
CA VAL A 36 1.36 6.34 -3.70
C VAL A 36 0.39 7.31 -4.36
N ARG A 37 -0.58 6.80 -5.12
CA ARG A 37 -1.66 7.62 -5.67
C ARG A 37 -2.98 7.21 -5.06
N THR A 38 -3.62 8.12 -4.32
CA THR A 38 -4.98 7.92 -3.83
C THR A 38 -5.94 8.46 -4.88
N ILE A 39 -6.76 7.60 -5.48
CA ILE A 39 -7.76 7.96 -6.49
C ILE A 39 -8.95 8.59 -5.79
N PHE A 40 -9.51 7.89 -4.81
CA PHE A 40 -10.51 8.47 -3.91
C PHE A 40 -10.44 7.90 -2.50
N ASP A 41 -10.76 8.76 -1.55
CA ASP A 41 -10.93 8.46 -0.13
C ASP A 41 -12.08 9.34 0.42
N LYS A 42 -12.26 9.42 1.74
CA LYS A 42 -13.30 10.26 2.34
C LYS A 42 -13.16 11.77 2.04
N SER A 43 -12.00 12.25 1.60
CA SER A 43 -11.77 13.67 1.30
C SER A 43 -12.41 14.13 -0.01
N ASN A 44 -12.46 13.27 -1.05
CA ASN A 44 -13.03 13.59 -2.36
C ASN A 44 -14.23 12.70 -2.75
N ALA A 45 -14.49 11.62 -2.00
CA ALA A 45 -15.64 10.73 -2.15
C ALA A 45 -16.22 10.33 -0.78
N PRO A 46 -16.76 11.28 0.02
CA PRO A 46 -17.26 11.00 1.37
C PRO A 46 -18.41 9.97 1.40
N TYR A 47 -19.14 9.84 0.29
CA TYR A 47 -20.20 8.85 0.09
C TYR A 47 -19.69 7.44 -0.22
N ALA A 48 -18.41 7.29 -0.61
CA ALA A 48 -17.85 6.00 -0.96
C ALA A 48 -17.71 5.11 0.28
N ASN A 49 -17.97 3.83 0.09
CA ASN A 49 -17.84 2.78 1.09
C ASN A 49 -16.46 2.12 1.08
N LEU A 50 -15.55 2.58 0.23
CA LEU A 50 -14.19 2.08 0.12
C LEU A 50 -13.22 3.21 -0.19
N VAL A 51 -11.93 2.94 0.01
CA VAL A 51 -10.82 3.76 -0.49
C VAL A 51 -10.17 3.04 -1.65
N LEU A 52 -9.79 3.77 -2.69
CA LEU A 52 -9.12 3.22 -3.86
C LEU A 52 -7.85 4.01 -4.17
N GLY A 53 -6.77 3.29 -4.44
CA GLY A 53 -5.55 3.89 -4.93
C GLY A 53 -4.61 2.87 -5.55
N GLU A 54 -3.41 3.32 -5.84
CA GLU A 54 -2.33 2.50 -6.37
C GLU A 54 -0.99 2.85 -5.73
N VAL A 55 -0.06 1.91 -5.83
CA VAL A 55 1.34 2.12 -5.50
C VAL A 55 2.18 1.74 -6.71
N VAL A 56 3.09 2.64 -7.11
CA VAL A 56 4.20 2.32 -8.02
C VAL A 56 5.41 1.99 -7.14
N ASN A 57 5.75 0.70 -7.07
CA ASN A 57 6.86 0.20 -6.29
C ASN A 57 8.06 -0.07 -7.20
N TYR A 58 9.14 0.69 -7.01
CA TYR A 58 10.34 0.57 -7.84
C TYR A 58 11.07 -0.76 -7.60
N PRO A 59 11.87 -1.24 -8.56
CA PRO A 59 12.57 -2.52 -8.43
C PRO A 59 13.44 -2.64 -7.17
N GLY A 60 13.32 -3.77 -6.46
CA GLY A 60 14.07 -4.05 -5.24
C GLY A 60 13.63 -3.25 -4.00
N LYS A 61 12.57 -2.45 -4.10
CA LYS A 61 12.11 -1.57 -3.02
C LYS A 61 10.92 -2.12 -2.26
N TRP A 62 10.83 -1.70 -1.00
CA TRP A 62 9.74 -2.02 -0.09
C TRP A 62 8.62 -0.99 -0.18
N SER A 63 7.39 -1.46 -0.23
CA SER A 63 6.19 -0.67 -0.07
C SER A 63 5.35 -1.21 1.08
N SER A 64 4.28 -0.48 1.42
CA SER A 64 3.55 -0.70 2.67
C SER A 64 4.49 -0.79 3.89
N TYR A 65 5.55 0.04 3.87
CA TYR A 65 6.63 0.10 4.86
C TYR A 65 6.86 1.56 5.31
N PRO A 66 7.09 1.86 6.61
CA PRO A 66 7.18 0.94 7.75
C PRO A 66 5.96 0.03 7.92
N PRO A 67 6.15 -1.19 8.46
CA PRO A 67 5.09 -2.18 8.55
C PRO A 67 3.92 -1.61 9.35
N HIS A 68 2.72 -1.89 8.88
CA HIS A 68 1.50 -1.36 9.47
C HIS A 68 0.34 -2.31 9.27
N HIS A 69 -0.73 -2.06 10.00
CA HIS A 69 -1.96 -2.82 9.97
C HIS A 69 -3.17 -1.89 10.13
N HIS A 70 -4.34 -2.41 9.79
CA HIS A 70 -5.64 -1.81 10.03
C HIS A 70 -6.71 -2.91 9.93
N PRO A 71 -7.83 -2.79 10.66
CA PRO A 71 -8.79 -3.89 10.76
C PRO A 71 -9.68 -4.01 9.50
N GLN A 72 -9.75 -2.97 8.67
CA GLN A 72 -10.55 -2.97 7.45
C GLN A 72 -9.96 -3.93 6.40
N PRO A 73 -10.79 -4.73 5.71
CA PRO A 73 -10.27 -5.64 4.71
C PRO A 73 -9.75 -4.87 3.49
N GLU A 74 -8.60 -5.29 3.00
CA GLU A 74 -7.89 -4.70 1.88
C GLU A 74 -7.51 -5.76 0.85
N ILE A 75 -7.47 -5.37 -0.42
CA ILE A 75 -6.91 -6.21 -1.48
C ILE A 75 -5.82 -5.46 -2.20
N TYR A 76 -4.77 -6.18 -2.62
CA TYR A 76 -3.76 -5.73 -3.58
C TYR A 76 -3.87 -6.55 -4.85
N HIS A 77 -4.01 -5.88 -5.99
CA HIS A 77 -4.00 -6.51 -7.31
C HIS A 77 -2.76 -6.09 -8.08
N TYR A 78 -1.90 -7.04 -8.42
CA TYR A 78 -0.54 -6.78 -8.87
C TYR A 78 -0.40 -6.76 -10.38
N ARG A 79 0.54 -5.95 -10.86
CA ARG A 79 1.06 -5.96 -12.21
C ARG A 79 2.56 -5.79 -12.17
N LEU A 80 3.25 -6.52 -13.03
CA LEU A 80 4.70 -6.54 -13.06
C LEU A 80 5.24 -6.36 -14.48
N PHE A 81 6.37 -5.67 -14.56
CA PHE A 81 7.11 -5.50 -15.80
C PHE A 81 8.60 -5.82 -15.60
N PRO A 82 9.17 -6.75 -16.41
CA PRO A 82 8.47 -7.68 -17.31
C PRO A 82 7.49 -8.62 -16.59
N LYS A 83 6.50 -9.16 -17.30
CA LYS A 83 5.40 -9.98 -16.72
C LYS A 83 5.85 -11.26 -16.02
N HIS A 84 7.04 -11.78 -16.35
CA HIS A 84 7.62 -12.95 -15.68
C HIS A 84 8.36 -12.60 -14.38
N GLY A 85 8.30 -11.34 -13.96
CA GLY A 85 8.81 -10.88 -12.67
C GLY A 85 8.01 -11.41 -11.50
N PHE A 86 8.48 -11.06 -10.30
CA PHE A 86 7.78 -11.37 -9.06
C PHE A 86 7.97 -10.27 -8.01
N GLY A 87 7.11 -10.30 -7.00
CA GLY A 87 7.30 -9.61 -5.73
C GLY A 87 7.07 -10.57 -4.58
N ILE A 88 7.22 -10.09 -3.35
CA ILE A 88 6.84 -10.80 -2.14
C ILE A 88 5.81 -9.95 -1.38
N SER A 89 4.68 -10.57 -1.05
CA SER A 89 3.68 -10.06 -0.12
C SER A 89 3.84 -10.77 1.22
N ILE A 90 4.11 -10.02 2.28
CA ILE A 90 4.13 -10.56 3.64
C ILE A 90 2.78 -10.28 4.29
N LEU A 91 2.20 -11.26 4.99
CA LEU A 91 0.93 -11.13 5.72
C LEU A 91 1.09 -11.72 7.13
N GLY A 92 1.34 -10.87 8.12
CA GLY A 92 1.83 -11.32 9.42
C GLY A 92 3.20 -11.96 9.26
N ASP A 93 3.32 -13.24 9.64
CA ASP A 93 4.57 -14.01 9.56
C ASP A 93 4.73 -14.80 8.25
N GLU A 94 3.72 -14.79 7.38
CA GLU A 94 3.71 -15.58 6.15
C GLU A 94 4.16 -14.74 4.95
N ALA A 95 5.09 -15.28 4.15
CA ALA A 95 5.56 -14.66 2.93
C ALA A 95 5.04 -15.40 1.69
N TYR A 96 4.43 -14.65 0.78
CA TYR A 96 3.85 -15.14 -0.46
C TYR A 96 4.55 -14.52 -1.65
N LYS A 97 4.98 -15.35 -2.59
CA LYS A 97 5.46 -14.86 -3.88
C LYS A 97 4.27 -14.47 -4.75
N VAL A 98 4.29 -13.26 -5.30
CA VAL A 98 3.24 -12.72 -6.16
C VAL A 98 3.75 -12.47 -7.57
N TYR A 99 2.91 -12.74 -8.56
CA TYR A 99 3.19 -12.63 -9.99
C TYR A 99 2.24 -11.65 -10.69
N ASP A 100 2.49 -11.35 -11.97
CA ASP A 100 1.63 -10.48 -12.77
C ASP A 100 0.19 -11.00 -12.80
N GLY A 101 -0.77 -10.18 -12.39
CA GLY A 101 -2.19 -10.57 -12.36
C GLY A 101 -2.68 -11.14 -11.02
N ASP A 102 -1.78 -11.45 -10.09
CA ASP A 102 -2.19 -11.99 -8.79
C ASP A 102 -2.99 -10.98 -7.96
N THR A 103 -3.78 -11.51 -7.02
CA THR A 103 -4.50 -10.71 -6.04
C THR A 103 -4.28 -11.28 -4.65
N VAL A 104 -3.85 -10.43 -3.73
CA VAL A 104 -3.70 -10.76 -2.31
C VAL A 104 -4.84 -10.11 -1.53
N LYS A 105 -5.38 -10.86 -0.57
CA LYS A 105 -6.35 -10.36 0.42
C LYS A 105 -5.63 -10.14 1.75
N ILE A 106 -5.72 -8.93 2.28
CA ILE A 106 -5.23 -8.54 3.59
C ILE A 106 -6.46 -8.48 4.50
N LEU A 107 -6.53 -9.41 5.44
CA LEU A 107 -7.67 -9.61 6.33
C LEU A 107 -7.18 -9.71 7.77
N ASN A 108 -8.09 -9.54 8.72
CA ASN A 108 -7.86 -9.80 10.15
C ASN A 108 -6.70 -8.99 10.73
N ASP A 109 -6.60 -7.71 10.36
CA ASP A 109 -5.61 -6.78 10.93
C ASP A 109 -4.15 -7.23 10.78
N LYS A 110 -3.86 -8.05 9.75
CA LYS A 110 -2.51 -8.54 9.48
C LYS A 110 -1.61 -7.39 9.03
N VAL A 111 -0.39 -7.34 9.58
CA VAL A 111 0.71 -6.49 9.07
C VAL A 111 1.10 -6.93 7.66
N HIS A 112 1.24 -5.99 6.71
CA HIS A 112 1.28 -6.35 5.28
C HIS A 112 2.32 -5.62 4.40
N PRO A 113 3.63 -5.64 4.74
CA PRO A 113 4.66 -5.05 3.90
C PRO A 113 4.85 -5.83 2.59
N GLN A 114 5.31 -5.12 1.56
CA GLN A 114 5.45 -5.63 0.20
C GLN A 114 6.86 -5.31 -0.33
N VAL A 115 7.42 -6.16 -1.19
CA VAL A 115 8.69 -5.88 -1.86
C VAL A 115 8.67 -6.36 -3.31
N SER A 116 9.20 -5.54 -4.21
CA SER A 116 9.41 -5.93 -5.61
C SER A 116 10.74 -6.65 -5.76
N ALA A 117 10.83 -7.66 -6.64
CA ALA A 117 12.13 -8.24 -6.94
C ALA A 117 13.06 -7.22 -7.64
N PRO A 118 14.38 -7.28 -7.42
CA PRO A 118 15.33 -6.45 -8.16
C PRO A 118 15.16 -6.59 -9.67
N GLY A 119 15.22 -5.47 -10.40
CA GLY A 119 15.03 -5.41 -11.85
C GLY A 119 13.58 -5.43 -12.36
N TYR A 120 12.58 -5.70 -11.50
CA TYR A 120 11.17 -5.75 -11.89
C TYR A 120 10.39 -4.55 -11.35
N ALA A 121 9.76 -3.80 -12.24
CA ALA A 121 8.81 -2.78 -11.83
C ALA A 121 7.54 -3.48 -11.35
N MET A 122 7.06 -3.12 -10.16
CA MET A 122 5.81 -3.64 -9.60
C MET A 122 4.87 -2.47 -9.36
N TYR A 123 3.63 -2.58 -9.80
CA TYR A 123 2.57 -1.70 -9.33
C TYR A 123 1.40 -2.53 -8.85
N TYR A 124 0.68 -2.03 -7.84
CA TYR A 124 -0.54 -2.68 -7.38
C TYR A 124 -1.62 -1.66 -7.11
N ILE A 125 -2.85 -2.02 -7.49
CA ILE A 125 -4.06 -1.30 -7.11
C ILE A 125 -4.49 -1.85 -5.75
N TRP A 126 -4.84 -0.95 -4.85
CA TRP A 126 -5.35 -1.29 -3.54
C TRP A 126 -6.75 -0.75 -3.33
N ALA A 127 -7.59 -1.58 -2.72
CA ALA A 127 -8.95 -1.20 -2.33
C ALA A 127 -9.19 -1.63 -0.89
N ILE A 128 -9.61 -0.67 -0.05
CA ILE A 128 -9.90 -0.90 1.37
C ILE A 128 -11.38 -0.66 1.59
N ARG A 129 -12.13 -1.67 2.01
CA ARG A 129 -13.55 -1.52 2.33
C ARG A 129 -13.69 -0.93 3.73
N HIS A 130 -14.33 0.22 3.85
CA HIS A 130 -14.66 0.80 5.15
C HIS A 130 -15.53 -0.15 5.99
N PHE A 131 -15.43 -0.09 7.31
CA PHE A 131 -16.50 -0.61 8.16
C PHE A 131 -17.59 0.45 8.36
N GLU A 132 -18.79 -0.02 8.71
CA GLU A 132 -19.84 0.86 9.23
C GLU A 132 -19.33 1.52 10.52
N ASP A 133 -19.51 2.84 10.64
CA ASP A 133 -19.04 3.70 11.74
C ASP A 133 -17.52 3.69 12.04
N ASN A 134 -16.72 2.90 11.32
CA ASN A 134 -15.27 2.85 11.45
C ASN A 134 -14.59 2.81 10.06
N PRO A 135 -14.62 3.94 9.32
CA PRO A 135 -13.94 4.03 8.04
C PRO A 135 -12.42 3.99 8.22
N TYR A 136 -11.73 3.34 7.28
CA TYR A 136 -10.29 3.51 7.15
C TYR A 136 -9.93 4.99 6.91
N ILE A 137 -8.99 5.51 7.71
CA ILE A 137 -8.43 6.87 7.58
C ILE A 137 -6.91 6.81 7.41
N THR A 138 -6.23 6.15 8.34
CA THR A 138 -4.78 5.96 8.37
C THR A 138 -4.50 4.59 8.99
N PRO A 139 -3.42 3.91 8.61
CA PRO A 139 -3.06 2.66 9.26
C PRO A 139 -2.38 2.91 10.59
N VAL A 140 -2.25 1.86 11.39
CA VAL A 140 -1.45 1.84 12.61
C VAL A 140 -0.08 1.25 12.29
N PHE A 141 0.98 2.02 12.48
CA PHE A 141 2.35 1.56 12.28
C PHE A 141 2.84 0.70 13.43
N VAL A 142 3.60 -0.35 13.11
CA VAL A 142 4.24 -1.21 14.11
C VAL A 142 5.30 -0.41 14.86
N LYS A 143 5.08 -0.19 16.16
CA LYS A 143 5.87 0.71 17.01
C LYS A 143 7.36 0.42 16.96
N GLU A 144 7.74 -0.85 16.97
CA GLU A 144 9.14 -1.32 16.97
C GLU A 144 9.92 -0.92 15.73
N HIS A 145 9.23 -0.63 14.63
CA HIS A 145 9.85 -0.26 13.35
C HIS A 145 9.79 1.23 13.08
N MET A 146 9.32 2.06 14.02
CA MET A 146 9.11 3.48 13.75
C MET A 146 10.38 4.30 13.56
N TRP A 147 11.50 3.83 14.12
CA TRP A 147 12.81 4.44 13.97
C TRP A 147 13.25 4.57 12.49
N VAL A 148 12.76 3.71 11.60
CA VAL A 148 13.13 3.76 10.17
C VAL A 148 12.65 5.01 9.45
N MET A 149 11.70 5.75 10.03
CA MET A 149 11.19 7.01 9.47
C MET A 149 12.10 8.20 9.76
N GLU A 150 13.10 8.05 10.63
CA GLU A 150 14.06 9.11 10.92
C GLU A 150 15.01 9.28 9.73
N GLU A 151 15.23 10.51 9.27
CA GLU A 151 16.10 10.79 8.10
C GLU A 151 17.52 10.27 8.28
N ASN A 152 18.03 10.30 9.52
CA ASN A 152 19.37 9.85 9.90
C ASN A 152 19.35 8.55 10.71
N ALA A 153 18.33 7.71 10.51
CA ALA A 153 18.23 6.41 11.15
C ALA A 153 19.54 5.62 11.01
N SER A 154 20.11 5.19 12.13
CA SER A 154 21.32 4.36 12.13
C SER A 154 20.96 2.93 11.71
N ILE A 155 21.30 2.56 10.47
CA ILE A 155 20.97 1.25 9.88
C ILE A 155 22.05 0.21 10.19
N TRP A 156 23.30 0.66 10.22
CA TRP A 156 24.44 -0.18 10.55
C TRP A 156 24.97 0.31 11.90
N PRO A 157 25.37 -0.59 12.81
CA PRO A 157 26.20 -0.15 13.92
C PRO A 157 27.40 0.59 13.34
N GLU A 158 27.73 1.75 13.89
CA GLU A 158 29.09 2.28 13.71
C GLU A 158 30.03 1.14 14.15
N GLU A 159 31.03 0.79 13.34
CA GLU A 159 32.01 -0.23 13.70
C GLU A 159 32.40 -0.01 15.17
N GLU A 160 32.08 -0.97 16.05
CA GLU A 160 32.62 -0.99 17.39
C GLU A 160 34.15 -1.04 17.22
N LYS A 161 34.79 0.13 17.27
CA LYS A 161 36.24 0.26 17.24
C LYS A 161 36.85 -0.15 18.56
#